data_AF-A0A948PXF4-F1
#
_entry.id   AF-A0A948PXF4-F1
#
_cell.length_a   1.000
_cell.length_b   1.000
_cell.length_c   1.000
_cell.angle_alpha   90.00
_cell.angle_beta   90.00
_cell.angle_gamma   90.00
#
_symmetry.space_group_name_H-M   'P 1'
#
loop_
_entity.id
_entity.type
_entity.pdbx_description
1 polymer ?
#
loop_
_entity_poly.entity_id
_entity_poly.type
_entity_poly.pdbx_seq_one_letter_code
_entity_poly.pdbx_strand_id
1 'polypeptide(L)'
;MVKNKNIKDMSINEASDFWDEHDFGEFEDAQEVSEVQFSLKKKKYVGIDGDLYAVIKNKAKTLNKSEDVLINEWLSEKAGT
;
A
#
# COMPACT_ATOMS: atom_id res chain seq x y z
N MET A 1 -5.82 20.71 24.94
CA MET A 1 -5.98 20.65 23.47
C MET A 1 -4.58 20.71 22.87
N VAL A 2 -3.97 19.55 22.62
CA VAL A 2 -2.64 19.47 21.99
C VAL A 2 -2.86 19.56 20.48
N LYS A 3 -2.18 20.49 19.82
CA LYS A 3 -2.29 20.71 18.38
C LYS A 3 -1.68 19.50 17.66
N ASN A 4 -2.46 18.80 16.83
CA ASN A 4 -1.92 17.82 15.90
C ASN A 4 -0.92 18.54 14.98
N LYS A 5 0.38 18.23 15.13
CA LYS A 5 1.39 18.50 14.09
C LYS A 5 0.83 17.88 12.80
N ASN A 6 0.90 18.60 11.69
CA ASN A 6 0.60 18.07 10.36
C ASN A 6 1.57 16.92 10.07
N ILE A 7 1.21 15.71 10.50
CA ILE A 7 1.88 14.49 10.06
C ILE A 7 1.42 14.29 8.63
N LYS A 8 2.38 14.26 7.72
CA LYS A 8 2.15 14.01 6.30
C LYS A 8 1.36 12.70 6.18
N ASP A 9 0.21 12.72 5.51
CA ASP A 9 -0.58 11.51 5.27
C ASP A 9 0.34 10.46 4.63
N MET A 10 0.54 9.36 5.34
CA MET A 10 1.42 8.26 4.95
C MET A 10 0.56 6.99 4.88
N SER A 11 0.72 6.21 3.81
CA SER A 11 0.03 4.93 3.69
C SER A 11 0.59 3.91 4.69
N ILE A 12 -0.18 2.86 4.99
CA ILE A 12 0.25 1.79 5.91
C ILE A 12 1.56 1.14 5.43
N ASN A 13 1.75 1.00 4.11
CA ASN A 13 2.97 0.41 3.57
C ASN A 13 4.17 1.32 3.78
N GLU A 14 4.04 2.62 3.48
CA GLU A 14 5.12 3.58 3.72
C GLU A 14 5.46 3.69 5.22
N ALA A 15 4.46 3.59 6.10
CA ALA A 15 4.68 3.55 7.54
C ALA A 15 5.39 2.25 7.96
N SER A 16 5.04 1.12 7.36
CA SER A 16 5.72 -0.17 7.60
C SER A 16 7.18 -0.09 7.17
N ASP A 17 7.44 0.38 5.95
CA ASP A 17 8.80 0.51 5.40
C ASP A 17 9.65 1.47 6.27
N PHE A 18 9.05 2.54 6.79
CA PHE A 18 9.74 3.48 7.69
C PHE A 18 10.16 2.81 9.00
N TRP A 19 9.29 2.03 9.63
CA TRP A 19 9.55 1.35 10.90
C TRP A 19 10.41 0.10 10.78
N ASP A 20 10.61 -0.43 9.56
CA ASP A 20 11.61 -1.48 9.32
C ASP A 20 13.05 -0.97 9.51
N GLU A 21 13.28 0.34 9.30
CA GLU A 21 14.60 0.98 9.38
C GLU A 21 14.81 1.81 10.66
N HIS A 22 13.75 2.10 11.42
CA HIS A 22 13.81 2.97 12.61
C HIS A 22 13.24 2.27 13.85
N ASP A 23 13.84 2.50 15.03
CA ASP A 23 13.30 2.01 16.30
C ASP A 23 12.37 3.03 16.96
N PHE A 24 11.33 2.55 17.63
CA PHE A 24 10.35 3.38 18.33
C PHE A 24 10.99 4.27 19.40
N GLY A 25 12.05 3.77 20.05
CA GLY A 25 12.81 4.51 21.07
C GLY A 25 13.57 5.73 20.55
N GLU A 26 13.72 5.88 19.23
CA GLU A 26 14.40 7.03 18.61
C GLU A 26 13.52 8.28 18.60
N PHE A 27 12.21 8.14 18.84
CA PHE A 27 11.24 9.21 18.77
C PHE A 27 10.57 9.43 20.14
N GLU A 28 11.10 10.38 20.92
CA GLU A 28 10.52 10.76 22.23
C GLU A 28 9.12 11.40 22.11
N ASP A 29 8.74 11.88 20.91
CA ASP A 29 7.43 12.48 20.63
C ASP A 29 6.46 11.56 19.88
N ALA A 30 6.80 10.28 19.70
CA ALA A 30 5.89 9.29 19.14
C ALA A 30 4.67 9.10 20.06
N GLN A 31 3.47 9.24 19.50
CA GLN A 31 2.20 9.06 20.20
C GLN A 31 1.39 7.94 19.58
N GLU A 32 0.69 7.17 20.43
CA GLU A 32 -0.28 6.19 19.99
C GLU A 32 -1.44 6.88 19.24
N VAL A 33 -1.71 6.43 18.02
CA VAL A 33 -2.80 6.96 17.18
C VAL A 33 -4.03 6.07 17.37
N SER A 34 -5.11 6.65 17.90
CA SER A 34 -6.38 5.95 18.17
C SER A 34 -7.42 6.10 17.05
N GLU A 35 -7.29 7.09 16.18
CA GLU A 35 -8.23 7.36 15.09
C GLU A 35 -7.65 6.94 13.72
N VAL A 36 -7.58 5.63 13.48
CA VAL A 36 -7.18 5.09 12.17
C VAL A 36 -8.40 4.98 11.26
N GLN A 37 -8.43 5.75 10.17
CA GLN A 37 -9.49 5.67 9.17
C GLN A 37 -9.15 4.64 8.10
N PHE A 38 -9.90 3.54 8.04
CA PHE A 38 -9.76 2.53 7.00
C PHE A 38 -10.70 2.81 5.82
N SER A 39 -10.15 3.04 4.63
CA SER A 39 -10.92 3.01 3.39
C SER A 39 -11.09 1.56 2.92
N LEU A 40 -12.04 0.85 3.52
CA LEU A 40 -12.39 -0.51 3.09
C LEU A 40 -13.08 -0.47 1.73
N LYS A 41 -12.32 -0.67 0.66
CA LYS A 41 -12.87 -0.81 -0.70
C LYS A 41 -13.41 -2.22 -0.92
N LYS A 42 -14.64 -2.33 -1.43
CA LYS A 42 -15.20 -3.61 -1.87
C LYS A 42 -14.36 -4.14 -3.04
N LYS A 43 -13.68 -5.26 -2.84
CA LYS A 43 -12.94 -5.95 -3.90
C LYS A 43 -13.87 -6.89 -4.67
N LYS A 44 -13.67 -6.97 -5.99
CA LYS A 44 -14.22 -8.01 -6.85
C LYS A 44 -13.07 -8.90 -7.29
N TYR A 45 -13.28 -10.20 -7.24
CA TYR A 45 -12.30 -11.18 -7.71
C TYR A 45 -12.60 -11.50 -9.17
N VAL A 46 -11.57 -11.41 -10.00
CA VAL A 46 -11.62 -11.73 -11.42
C VAL A 46 -10.79 -12.99 -11.68
N GLY A 47 -11.29 -13.87 -12.54
CA GLY A 47 -10.52 -15.03 -12.97
C GLY A 47 -9.41 -14.59 -13.92
N ILE A 48 -8.18 -15.01 -13.63
CA ILE A 48 -7.01 -14.81 -14.48
C ILE A 48 -6.45 -16.19 -14.80
N ASP A 49 -6.10 -16.41 -16.06
CA ASP A 49 -5.42 -17.63 -16.48
C ASP A 49 -4.09 -17.83 -15.73
N GLY A 50 -3.77 -19.08 -15.39
CA GLY A 50 -2.61 -19.39 -14.54
C GLY A 50 -1.27 -19.04 -15.19
N ASP A 51 -1.13 -19.30 -16.49
CA ASP A 51 0.10 -18.98 -17.22
C ASP A 51 0.25 -17.47 -17.39
N LEU A 52 -0.86 -16.77 -17.63
CA LEU A 52 -0.88 -15.31 -17.65
C LEU A 52 -0.47 -14.72 -16.30
N TYR A 53 -1.01 -15.25 -15.20
CA TYR A 53 -0.66 -14.79 -13.86
C TYR A 53 0.83 -15.01 -13.53
N ALA A 54 1.42 -16.13 -13.95
CA ALA A 54 2.85 -16.37 -13.78
C ALA A 54 3.71 -15.31 -14.49
N VAL A 55 3.32 -14.89 -15.70
CA VAL A 55 4.01 -13.81 -16.44
C VAL A 55 3.87 -12.47 -15.70
N ILE A 56 2.67 -12.16 -15.20
CA ILE A 56 2.39 -10.95 -14.44
C ILE A 56 3.25 -10.88 -13.18
N LYS A 57 3.30 -11.98 -12.43
CA LYS A 57 4.10 -12.09 -11.20
C LYS A 57 5.57 -11.79 -11.43
N ASN A 58 6.15 -12.33 -12.51
CA ASN A 58 7.53 -12.07 -12.85
C ASN A 58 7.76 -10.59 -13.19
N LYS A 59 6.83 -9.95 -13.91
CA LYS A 59 6.90 -8.52 -14.21
C LYS A 59 6.75 -7.65 -12.96
N ALA A 60 5.84 -8.01 -12.05
CA ALA A 60 5.61 -7.29 -10.80
C ALA A 60 6.88 -7.26 -9.93
N LYS A 61 7.58 -8.41 -9.83
CA LYS A 61 8.88 -8.49 -9.15
C LYS A 61 9.94 -7.57 -9.78
N THR A 62 10.08 -7.58 -11.10
CA THR A 62 11.05 -6.72 -11.79
C THR A 62 10.75 -5.23 -11.58
N LEU A 63 9.47 -4.88 -11.41
CA LEU A 63 9.02 -3.51 -11.18
C LEU A 63 8.96 -3.14 -9.69
N ASN A 64 9.34 -4.04 -8.78
CA ASN A 64 9.20 -3.90 -7.33
C ASN A 64 7.79 -3.45 -6.90
N LYS A 65 6.75 -4.02 -7.53
CA LYS A 65 5.33 -3.80 -7.22
C LYS A 65 4.67 -5.11 -6.84
N SER A 66 3.57 -5.04 -6.11
CA SER A 66 2.72 -6.22 -5.88
C SER A 66 1.96 -6.58 -7.16
N GLU A 67 1.63 -7.86 -7.31
CA GLU A 67 0.87 -8.37 -8.45
C GLU A 67 -0.48 -7.67 -8.56
N ASP A 68 -1.16 -7.47 -7.43
CA ASP A 68 -2.45 -6.76 -7.33
C ASP A 68 -2.37 -5.31 -7.85
N VAL A 69 -1.31 -4.58 -7.50
CA VAL A 69 -1.13 -3.19 -7.96
C VAL A 69 -0.91 -3.17 -9.47
N LEU A 70 -0.02 -4.02 -9.98
CA LEU A 70 0.28 -4.08 -11.40
C LEU A 70 -0.96 -4.46 -12.24
N ILE A 71 -1.74 -5.44 -11.76
CA ILE A 71 -2.98 -5.86 -12.43
C ILE A 71 -3.99 -4.72 -12.46
N ASN A 72 -4.19 -4.02 -11.35
CA ASN A 72 -5.13 -2.90 -11.31
C ASN A 72 -4.69 -1.74 -12.21
N GLU A 73 -3.40 -1.40 -12.23
CA GLU A 73 -2.87 -0.35 -13.13
C GLU A 73 -3.18 -0.67 -14.60
N TRP A 74 -2.88 -1.88 -15.07
CA TRP A 74 -3.18 -2.29 -16.44
C TRP A 74 -4.67 -2.33 -16.75
N LEU A 75 -5.49 -2.81 -15.81
CA LEU A 75 -6.94 -2.81 -15.99
C LEU A 75 -7.49 -1.39 -16.10
N SER A 76 -7.02 -0.46 -15.26
CA SER A 76 -7.41 0.96 -15.30
C SER A 76 -7.01 1.61 -16.63
N GLU A 77 -5.78 1.38 -17.11
CA GLU A 77 -5.30 1.85 -18.41
C GLU A 77 -6.20 1.39 -19.56
N LYS A 78 -6.71 0.15 -19.51
CA LYS A 78 -7.56 -0.41 -20.56
C LYS A 78 -9.03 -0.06 -20.42
N ALA A 79 -9.52 0.09 -19.20
CA ALA A 79 -10.89 0.53 -18.92
C ALA A 79 -11.08 2.05 -19.16
N GLY A 80 -9.97 2.81 -19.22
CA GLY A 80 -10.00 4.27 -19.40
C GLY A 80 -10.41 5.01 -18.13
N THR A 81 -10.08 4.46 -16.97
CA THR A 81 -10.36 5.04 -15.63
C THR A 81 -9.10 5.51 -14.95
#